data_AF-A0A6J4H5H0-F1
#
_entry.id   AF-A0A6J4H5H0-F1
#
_cell.length_a   1.000
_cell.length_b   1.000
_cell.length_c   1.000
_cell.angle_alpha   90.00
_cell.angle_beta   90.00
_cell.angle_gamma   90.00
#
_symmetry.space_group_name_H-M   'P 1'
#
loop_
_entity.id
_entity.type
_entity.pdbx_description
1 polymer ?
#
loop_
_entity_poly.entity_id
_entity_poly.type
_entity_poly.pdbx_seq_one_letter_code
_entity_poly.pdbx_strand_id
1 'polypeptide(L)'
;MTAPGATPPDGSPGARIDRRFAGDVEAHRRDAPRFCPACARDLGLANEFWEGDQRRFYCWCASCEWTGEVTTTGGTALGHEPGD
;
A
#
# COMPACT_ATOMS: atom_id res chain seq x y z
N MET A 1 -16.75 -25.82 -4.01
CA MET A 1 -16.12 -25.43 -5.28
C MET A 1 -15.25 -24.20 -4.99
N THR A 2 -13.93 -24.34 -5.06
CA THR A 2 -13.00 -23.24 -4.80
C THR A 2 -12.98 -22.31 -6.02
N ALA A 3 -13.21 -21.01 -5.82
CA ALA A 3 -13.14 -20.03 -6.91
C ALA A 3 -11.75 -20.09 -7.60
N PRO A 4 -11.66 -19.94 -8.93
CA PRO A 4 -10.38 -19.87 -9.61
C PRO A 4 -9.55 -18.70 -9.05
N GLY A 5 -8.30 -18.97 -8.69
CA GLY A 5 -7.39 -17.95 -8.17
C GLY A 5 -7.15 -16.87 -9.22
N ALA A 6 -7.23 -15.60 -8.81
CA ALA A 6 -7.00 -14.47 -9.69
C ALA A 6 -5.56 -14.51 -10.25
N THR A 7 -5.39 -14.08 -11.49
CA THR A 7 -4.07 -13.89 -12.11
C THR A 7 -3.38 -12.67 -11.47
N PRO A 8 -2.10 -12.76 -11.07
CA PRO A 8 -1.34 -11.64 -10.54
C PRO A 8 -1.29 -10.43 -11.46
N PRO A 9 -1.24 -9.20 -10.91
CA PRO A 9 -1.25 -7.95 -11.69
C PRO A 9 0.00 -7.76 -12.57
N ASP A 10 1.08 -8.49 -12.32
CA ASP A 10 2.33 -8.46 -13.10
C ASP A 10 2.30 -9.41 -14.33
N GLY A 11 1.25 -10.22 -14.49
CA GLY A 11 1.10 -11.14 -15.62
C GLY A 11 2.02 -12.36 -15.58
N SER A 12 2.64 -12.66 -14.42
CA SER A 12 3.56 -13.80 -14.27
C SER A 12 2.91 -15.14 -14.66
N PRO A 13 3.44 -15.88 -15.66
CA PRO A 13 2.84 -17.11 -16.16
C PRO A 13 2.71 -18.19 -15.08
N GLY A 14 1.48 -18.71 -14.89
CA GLY A 14 1.20 -19.80 -13.95
C GLY A 14 1.14 -19.39 -12.47
N ALA A 15 1.43 -18.12 -12.16
CA ALA A 15 1.25 -17.61 -10.81
C ALA A 15 -0.26 -17.47 -10.52
N ARG A 16 -0.68 -17.97 -9.35
CA ARG A 16 -2.05 -17.81 -8.84
C ARG A 16 -1.98 -16.97 -7.58
N ILE A 17 -2.81 -15.93 -7.50
CA ILE A 17 -2.99 -15.21 -6.25
C ILE A 17 -3.64 -16.17 -5.26
N ASP A 18 -2.94 -16.46 -4.15
CA ASP A 18 -3.51 -17.24 -3.04
C ASP A 18 -4.80 -16.56 -2.58
N ARG A 19 -5.86 -17.32 -2.31
CA ARG A 19 -7.16 -16.74 -1.93
C ARG A 19 -7.06 -15.79 -0.73
N ARG A 20 -6.05 -15.99 0.14
CA ARG A 20 -5.77 -15.13 1.28
C ARG A 20 -5.43 -13.70 0.87
N PHE A 21 -4.75 -13.52 -0.27
CA PHE A 21 -4.34 -12.21 -0.78
C PHE A 21 -5.35 -11.60 -1.77
N ALA A 22 -6.38 -12.33 -2.20
CA ALA A 22 -7.32 -11.85 -3.21
C ALA A 22 -8.10 -10.60 -2.77
N GLY A 23 -8.49 -10.52 -1.49
CA GLY A 23 -9.11 -9.32 -0.91
C GLY A 23 -8.10 -8.17 -0.74
N ASP A 24 -6.85 -8.51 -0.44
CA ASP A 24 -5.79 -7.54 -0.17
C ASP A 24 -5.32 -6.83 -1.44
N VAL A 25 -5.41 -7.48 -2.61
CA VAL A 25 -5.02 -6.89 -3.91
C VAL A 25 -5.77 -5.59 -4.19
N GLU A 26 -7.08 -5.55 -3.94
CA GLU A 26 -7.86 -4.33 -4.18
C GLU A 26 -7.53 -3.24 -3.15
N ALA A 27 -7.35 -3.63 -1.89
CA ALA A 27 -6.92 -2.71 -0.85
C ALA A 27 -5.51 -2.16 -1.11
N HIS A 28 -4.59 -2.97 -1.63
CA HIS A 28 -3.25 -2.56 -2.03
C HIS A 28 -3.30 -1.52 -3.15
N ARG A 29 -4.06 -1.79 -4.22
CA ARG A 29 -4.21 -0.86 -5.36
C ARG A 29 -4.79 0.49 -4.94
N ARG A 30 -5.74 0.48 -4.01
CA ARG A 30 -6.35 1.71 -3.48
C ARG A 30 -5.37 2.50 -2.62
N ASP A 31 -4.65 1.82 -1.73
CA ASP A 31 -3.95 2.46 -0.61
C ASP A 31 -2.44 2.65 -0.82
N ALA A 32 -1.84 2.02 -1.83
CA ALA A 32 -0.42 2.16 -2.13
C ALA A 32 -0.04 3.64 -2.32
N PRO A 33 0.88 4.20 -1.51
CA PRO A 33 1.33 5.58 -1.65
C PRO A 33 1.96 5.81 -3.02
N ARG A 34 1.53 6.88 -3.70
CA ARG A 34 2.04 7.25 -5.04
C ARG A 34 3.01 8.43 -4.99
N PHE A 35 2.78 9.35 -4.05
CA PHE A 35 3.53 10.60 -3.95
C PHE A 35 4.25 10.71 -2.60
N CYS A 36 5.45 11.31 -2.62
CA CYS A 36 6.26 11.55 -1.45
C CYS A 36 5.62 12.62 -0.54
N PRO A 37 5.45 12.38 0.77
CA PRO A 37 4.86 13.37 1.68
C PRO A 37 5.78 14.58 1.91
N ALA A 38 7.08 14.47 1.67
CA ALA A 38 8.04 15.55 1.87
C ALA A 38 8.15 16.50 0.67
N CYS A 39 8.08 15.98 -0.56
CA CYS A 39 8.33 16.78 -1.78
C CYS A 39 7.26 16.67 -2.88
N ALA A 40 6.19 15.90 -2.64
CA ALA A 40 5.07 15.67 -3.56
C ALA A 40 5.39 15.05 -4.93
N ARG A 41 6.64 14.64 -5.19
CA ARG A 41 7.01 13.87 -6.40
C ARG A 41 6.67 12.40 -6.25
N ASP A 42 6.64 11.68 -7.38
CA ASP A 42 6.40 10.24 -7.40
C ASP A 42 7.39 9.48 -6.49
N LEU A 43 6.89 8.48 -5.79
CA LEU A 43 7.73 7.57 -5.00
C LEU A 43 8.53 6.66 -5.92
N GLY A 44 9.79 6.42 -5.55
CA GLY A 44 10.64 5.43 -6.24
C GLY A 44 10.35 4.00 -5.78
N LEU A 45 9.88 3.85 -4.54
CA LEU A 45 9.48 2.58 -3.95
C LEU A 45 8.32 2.79 -2.98
N ALA A 46 7.33 1.91 -3.04
CA ALA A 46 6.30 1.73 -2.03
C ALA A 46 6.05 0.22 -1.85
N ASN A 47 6.62 -0.36 -0.78
CA ASN A 47 6.52 -1.79 -0.50
C ASN A 47 5.57 -2.05 0.66
N GLU A 48 4.54 -2.85 0.43
CA GLU A 48 3.57 -3.24 1.46
C GLU A 48 4.15 -4.31 2.39
N PHE A 49 3.87 -4.21 3.69
CA PHE A 49 4.22 -5.20 4.69
C PHE A 49 3.22 -5.21 5.86
N TRP A 50 3.32 -6.21 6.73
CA TRP A 50 2.47 -6.38 7.90
C TRP A 50 3.28 -6.39 9.19
N GLU A 51 2.82 -5.63 10.19
CA GLU A 51 3.27 -5.68 11.57
C GLU A 51 2.11 -6.22 12.43
N GLY A 52 2.12 -7.52 12.73
CA GLY A 52 0.94 -8.20 13.26
C GLY A 52 -0.22 -8.14 12.26
N ASP A 53 -1.38 -7.64 12.70
CA ASP A 53 -2.55 -7.44 11.85
C ASP A 53 -2.57 -6.06 11.17
N GLN A 54 -1.58 -5.19 11.45
CA GLN A 54 -1.50 -3.86 10.85
C GLN A 54 -0.76 -3.88 9.53
N ARG A 55 -1.39 -3.32 8.51
CA ARG A 55 -0.80 -3.17 7.18
C ARG A 55 -0.14 -1.81 7.01
N ARG A 56 1.09 -1.79 6.52
CA ARG A 56 1.93 -0.59 6.37
C ARG A 56 2.68 -0.60 5.05
N PHE A 57 3.21 0.56 4.68
CA PHE A 57 4.07 0.73 3.50
C PHE A 57 5.42 1.31 3.88
N TYR A 58 6.51 0.63 3.53
CA TYR A 58 7.84 1.22 3.55
C TYR A 58 8.07 1.94 2.23
N CYS A 59 8.42 3.23 2.30
CA CYS A 59 8.48 4.11 1.14
C CYS A 59 9.86 4.76 1.02
N TRP A 60 10.29 4.98 -0.23
CA TRP A 60 11.49 5.76 -0.55
C TRP A 60 11.25 6.68 -1.75
N CYS A 61 11.77 7.91 -1.66
CA CYS A 61 11.69 8.90 -2.73
C CYS A 61 13.05 9.11 -3.41
N ALA A 62 13.12 8.86 -4.71
CA ALA A 62 14.33 9.12 -5.51
C ALA A 62 14.63 10.61 -5.71
N SER A 63 13.68 11.51 -5.45
CA SER A 63 13.85 12.95 -5.70
C SER A 63 14.41 13.73 -4.52
N CYS A 64 14.06 13.36 -3.29
CA CYS A 64 14.49 14.05 -2.07
C CYS A 64 15.06 13.11 -1.00
N GLU A 65 15.28 11.85 -1.34
CA GLU A 65 15.87 10.80 -0.49
C GLU A 65 15.09 10.48 0.79
N TRP A 66 13.88 11.01 0.96
CA TRP A 66 13.02 10.68 2.09
C TRP A 66 12.74 9.18 2.13
N THR A 67 12.96 8.58 3.29
CA THR A 67 12.57 7.21 3.65
C THR A 67 11.62 7.26 4.83
N GLY A 68 10.55 6.47 4.80
CA GLY A 68 9.67 6.36 5.95
C GLY A 68 8.57 5.33 5.78
N GLU A 69 7.82 5.15 6.85
CA GLU A 69 6.64 4.29 6.87
C GLU A 69 5.37 5.11 6.72
N VAL A 70 4.43 4.58 5.95
CA VAL A 70 3.07 5.12 5.82
C VAL A 70 2.09 4.08 6.35
N THR A 71 1.34 4.46 7.37
CA THR A 71 0.26 3.64 7.95
C THR A 71 -1.07 4.10 7.38
N THR A 72 -1.83 3.18 6.79
CA THR A 72 -3.18 3.49 6.30
C THR A 72 -4.14 3.60 7.48
N THR A 73 -4.93 4.67 7.52
CA THR A 73 -5.95 4.88 8.57
C THR A 73 -7.21 4.01 8.39
N GLY A 74 -7.32 3.27 7.28
CA GLY A 74 -8.49 2.44 6.94
C GLY A 74 -9.75 3.25 6.55
N GLY A 75 -9.73 4.56 6.71
CA GLY A 75 -10.79 5.51 6.35
C GLY A 75 -10.25 6.95 6.27
N THR A 76 -11.13 7.94 6.08
CA THR A 76 -10.74 9.36 6.03
C THR A 76 -10.05 9.78 7.32
N ALA A 77 -8.85 10.36 7.21
CA ALA A 77 -8.17 10.96 8.36
C ALA A 77 -8.99 12.15 8.87
N LEU A 78 -9.42 12.09 10.13
CA LEU A 78 -10.10 13.19 10.80
C LEU A 78 -9.03 14.04 11.51
N GLY A 79 -8.82 15.25 11.03
CA GLY A 79 -7.98 16.23 11.73
C GLY A 79 -8.73 16.80 12.92
N HIS A 80 -8.06 16.86 14.07
CA HIS A 80 -8.49 17.71 15.17
C HIS A 80 -7.62 18.97 15.14
N GLU A 81 -8.24 20.13 14.88
CA GLU A 81 -7.58 21.39 15.18
C GLU A 81 -7.41 21.51 16.70
N PRO A 82 -6.28 22.08 17.20
CA PRO A 82 -6.19 22.42 18.61
C PRO A 82 -7.36 23.34 18.96
N GLY A 83 -8.09 23.02 20.04
CA GLY A 83 -9.04 23.99 20.60
C GLY A 83 -8.28 25.22 21.08
N ASP A 84 -8.87 26.39 20.85
CA ASP A 84 -8.34 27.71 21.26
C ASP A 84 -7.88 27.77 22.73
#